data_AF-A0A5D4RVL6-F1
#
_entry.id   AF-A0A5D4RVL6-F1
#
_cell.length_a   1.000
_cell.length_b   1.000
_cell.length_c   1.000
_cell.angle_alpha   90.00
_cell.angle_beta   90.00
_cell.angle_gamma   90.00
#
_symmetry.space_group_name_H-M   'P 1'
#
loop_
_entity.id
_entity.type
_entity.pdbx_description
1 polymer ?
#
loop_
_entity_poly.entity_id
_entity_poly.type
_entity_poly.pdbx_seq_one_letter_code
_entity_poly.pdbx_strand_id
1 'polypeptide(L)'
;MKQSIILFLIIALVLIAGCGKEDEFHTHEITEYKDPPSTYYMKVQFTPENIGKNTILEAIQVGSVEIKDAYVIDDRDLNTVEEYTTRKISSLPVELKKDERYSVVLVSEDKALFETGEIDFSYKTGSKELIYTHER
;
A
#
# COMPACT_ATOMS: atom_id res chain seq x y z
N MET A 1 -47.76 14.26 28.29
CA MET A 1 -46.82 14.63 27.20
C MET A 1 -45.58 15.23 27.85
N LYS A 2 -44.33 14.84 27.59
CA LYS A 2 -43.71 13.72 26.85
C LYS A 2 -42.32 13.53 27.50
N GLN A 3 -41.91 12.28 27.61
CA GLN A 3 -40.63 11.80 28.11
C GLN A 3 -39.45 12.39 27.32
N SER A 4 -38.47 13.05 27.95
CA SER A 4 -37.27 13.53 27.23
C SER A 4 -35.99 13.63 28.07
N ILE A 5 -35.85 12.85 29.15
CA ILE A 5 -34.60 12.86 29.96
C ILE A 5 -33.81 11.54 29.84
N ILE A 6 -34.31 10.55 29.10
CA ILE A 6 -33.63 9.27 28.89
C ILE A 6 -33.25 9.15 27.42
N LEU A 7 -32.35 10.00 26.93
CA LEU A 7 -31.75 9.76 25.60
C LEU A 7 -30.36 10.39 25.41
N PHE A 8 -29.68 10.80 26.48
CA PHE A 8 -28.28 11.25 26.39
C PHE A 8 -27.26 10.23 26.90
N LEU A 9 -27.73 9.09 27.45
CA LEU A 9 -26.87 8.08 28.07
C LEU A 9 -26.53 6.87 27.17
N ILE A 10 -27.03 6.82 25.93
CA ILE A 10 -26.80 5.67 25.02
C ILE A 10 -25.85 6.01 23.86
N ILE A 11 -25.53 7.28 23.62
CA ILE A 11 -24.64 7.69 22.50
C ILE A 11 -23.18 7.90 22.96
N ALA A 12 -22.90 7.88 24.26
CA ALA A 12 -21.53 7.98 24.80
C ALA A 12 -20.82 6.62 24.94
N LEU A 13 -21.35 5.57 24.31
CA LEU A 13 -20.87 4.20 24.44
C LEU A 13 -20.52 3.59 23.08
N VAL A 14 -19.90 4.39 22.21
CA VAL A 14 -19.15 3.92 21.04
C VAL A 14 -17.98 4.88 20.87
N LEU A 15 -16.78 4.37 20.62
CA LEU A 15 -15.49 5.07 20.47
C LEU A 15 -14.56 5.08 21.71
N ILE A 16 -14.56 3.99 22.47
CA ILE A 16 -13.30 3.45 23.00
C ILE A 16 -13.10 2.05 22.42
N ALA A 17 -13.17 1.96 21.09
CA ALA A 17 -12.70 0.79 20.38
C ALA A 17 -11.20 0.95 20.20
N GLY A 18 -10.45 0.43 21.18
CA GLY A 18 -9.02 0.08 21.09
C GLY A 18 -8.07 1.14 20.55
N CYS A 19 -7.19 1.65 21.41
CA CYS A 19 -5.83 2.00 21.00
C CYS A 19 -5.11 0.74 20.48
N GLY A 20 -5.52 0.23 19.32
CA GLY A 20 -4.61 -0.51 18.47
C GLY A 20 -3.68 0.51 17.83
N LYS A 21 -2.41 0.16 17.66
CA LYS A 21 -1.56 0.92 16.73
C LYS A 21 -2.22 0.86 15.36
N GLU A 22 -2.28 2.00 14.67
CA GLU A 22 -2.76 2.03 13.29
C GLU A 22 -1.86 1.13 12.44
N ASP A 23 -2.46 0.48 11.44
CA ASP A 23 -1.70 -0.30 10.46
C ASP A 23 -0.70 0.65 9.77
N GLU A 24 0.54 0.21 9.59
CA GLU A 24 1.60 1.05 9.07
C GLU A 24 2.36 0.30 7.97
N PHE A 25 2.66 0.97 6.87
CA PHE A 25 3.50 0.44 5.82
C PHE A 25 4.79 1.24 5.84
N HIS A 26 5.80 0.72 6.53
CA HIS A 26 7.08 1.39 6.65
C HIS A 26 7.84 1.28 5.33
N THR A 27 7.86 2.36 4.55
CA THR A 27 8.59 2.45 3.27
C THR A 27 10.08 2.66 3.53
N HIS A 28 10.91 1.75 3.02
CA HIS A 28 12.38 1.77 3.20
C HIS A 28 13.08 2.48 2.04
N GLU A 29 12.65 2.20 0.81
CA GLU A 29 13.31 2.67 -0.41
C GLU A 29 12.27 2.87 -1.51
N ILE A 30 12.38 3.98 -2.23
CA ILE A 30 11.70 4.20 -3.49
C ILE A 30 12.78 4.40 -4.57
N THR A 31 12.89 3.45 -5.49
CA THR A 31 13.83 3.54 -6.61
C THR A 31 13.07 3.80 -7.91
N GLU A 32 13.59 4.71 -8.74
CA GLU A 32 12.99 5.08 -10.02
C GLU A 32 13.89 4.67 -11.17
N TYR A 33 13.29 4.14 -12.23
CA TYR A 33 14.00 3.78 -13.45
C TYR A 33 13.19 4.11 -14.69
N LYS A 34 13.86 4.66 -15.71
CA LYS A 34 13.27 4.90 -17.03
C LYS A 34 13.87 3.96 -18.05
N ASP A 35 13.03 3.17 -18.71
CA ASP A 35 13.41 2.36 -19.87
C ASP A 35 12.95 3.06 -21.16
N PRO A 36 13.87 3.53 -22.01
CA PRO A 36 13.53 4.23 -23.24
C PRO A 36 12.68 3.37 -24.21
N PRO A 37 11.72 3.96 -24.94
CA PRO A 37 11.46 5.40 -25.04
C PRO A 37 10.46 5.96 -24.00
N SER A 38 9.63 5.11 -23.37
CA SER A 38 8.41 5.61 -22.69
C SER A 38 7.94 4.82 -21.47
N THR A 39 8.72 3.86 -20.94
CA THR A 39 8.28 3.07 -19.78
C THR A 39 8.99 3.53 -18.52
N TYR A 40 8.21 3.77 -17.46
CA TYR A 40 8.65 4.22 -16.16
C TYR A 40 8.39 3.14 -15.12
N TYR A 41 9.40 2.85 -14.31
CA TYR A 41 9.37 1.84 -13.26
C TYR A 41 9.64 2.52 -11.93
N MET A 42 8.82 2.22 -10.94
CA MET A 42 9.04 2.62 -9.55
C MET A 42 9.05 1.35 -8.69
N LYS A 43 10.17 1.10 -8.01
CA LYS A 43 10.27 0.05 -6.98
C LYS A 43 9.96 0.69 -5.62
N VAL A 44 8.95 0.17 -4.93
CA VAL A 44 8.60 0.56 -3.56
C VAL A 44 8.92 -0.62 -2.64
N GLN A 45 9.91 -0.44 -1.77
CA GLN A 45 10.26 -1.42 -0.75
C GLN A 45 9.61 -1.02 0.58
N PHE A 46 8.85 -1.92 1.20
CA PHE A 46 8.15 -1.63 2.46
C PHE A 46 8.08 -2.86 3.37
N THR A 47 7.79 -2.61 4.65
CA THR A 47 7.43 -3.63 5.63
C THR A 47 6.08 -3.27 6.26
N PRO A 48 5.05 -4.12 6.16
CA PRO A 48 3.79 -3.89 6.82
C PRO A 48 3.93 -4.23 8.31
N GLU A 49 3.65 -3.23 9.14
CA GLU A 49 3.62 -3.31 10.60
C GLU A 49 2.17 -3.20 11.09
N ASN A 50 1.90 -3.83 12.23
CA ASN A 50 0.60 -3.81 12.92
C ASN A 50 -0.62 -4.36 12.12
N ILE A 51 -0.42 -4.88 10.89
CA ILE A 51 -1.50 -5.45 10.06
C ILE A 51 -2.18 -6.69 10.67
N GLY A 52 -3.46 -6.88 10.33
CA GLY A 52 -4.23 -8.07 10.68
C GLY A 52 -3.77 -9.33 9.94
N LYS A 53 -4.23 -10.51 10.40
CA LYS A 53 -3.99 -11.78 9.68
C LYS A 53 -4.73 -11.80 8.34
N ASN A 54 -4.16 -12.51 7.36
CA ASN A 54 -4.70 -12.64 6.00
C ASN A 54 -4.95 -11.28 5.35
N THR A 55 -4.04 -10.32 5.58
CA THR A 55 -4.13 -9.00 4.96
C THR A 55 -3.69 -9.12 3.51
N ILE A 56 -4.49 -8.59 2.59
CA ILE A 56 -4.24 -8.63 1.16
C ILE A 56 -3.92 -7.21 0.70
N LEU A 57 -2.75 -7.00 0.09
CA LEU A 57 -2.45 -5.78 -0.65
C LEU A 57 -3.14 -5.88 -2.00
N GLU A 58 -4.12 -5.02 -2.23
CA GLU A 58 -4.93 -5.02 -3.45
C GLU A 58 -4.26 -4.21 -4.56
N ALA A 59 -3.79 -3.00 -4.22
CA ALA A 59 -3.15 -2.10 -5.16
C ALA A 59 -2.22 -1.13 -4.45
N ILE A 60 -1.26 -0.58 -5.21
CA ILE A 60 -0.52 0.62 -4.84
C ILE A 60 -0.81 1.68 -5.89
N GLN A 61 -1.19 2.87 -5.46
CA GLN A 61 -1.51 4.01 -6.32
C GLN A 61 -0.50 5.14 -6.06
N VAL A 62 -0.20 5.90 -7.11
CA VAL A 62 0.70 7.05 -7.06
C VAL A 62 -0.07 8.24 -7.64
N GLY A 63 -0.72 9.02 -6.78
CA GLY A 63 -1.62 10.09 -7.20
C GLY A 63 -2.68 9.63 -8.20
N SER A 64 -2.80 10.32 -9.34
CA SER A 64 -3.72 9.97 -10.43
C SER A 64 -3.05 9.21 -11.57
N VAL A 65 -1.87 8.65 -11.36
CA VAL A 65 -1.08 7.97 -12.41
C VAL A 65 -1.71 6.63 -12.75
N GLU A 66 -1.91 6.36 -14.04
CA GLU A 66 -2.35 5.06 -14.52
C GLU A 66 -1.21 4.04 -14.39
N ILE A 67 -1.40 3.03 -13.54
CA ILE A 67 -0.46 1.92 -13.35
C ILE A 67 -0.84 0.78 -14.31
N LYS A 68 0.09 0.43 -15.21
CA LYS A 68 -0.09 -0.63 -16.21
C LYS A 68 0.12 -2.03 -15.65
N ASP A 69 1.11 -2.19 -14.79
CA ASP A 69 1.36 -3.44 -14.07
C ASP A 69 1.93 -3.11 -12.68
N ALA A 70 1.62 -3.98 -11.72
CA ALA A 70 2.11 -3.91 -10.36
C ALA A 70 2.40 -5.33 -9.86
N TYR A 71 3.64 -5.59 -9.45
CA TYR A 71 4.06 -6.93 -9.08
C TYR A 71 5.16 -6.95 -8.02
N VAL A 72 5.16 -8.02 -7.23
CA VAL A 72 6.16 -8.30 -6.20
C VAL A 72 7.38 -8.98 -6.83
N ILE A 73 8.58 -8.62 -6.37
CA ILE A 73 9.86 -9.20 -6.80
C ILE A 73 10.65 -9.80 -5.63
N ASP A 74 11.53 -10.77 -5.92
CA ASP A 74 12.58 -11.25 -4.99
C ASP A 74 13.78 -10.28 -5.02
N ASP A 75 13.75 -9.28 -4.13
CA ASP A 75 14.73 -8.19 -4.08
C ASP A 75 16.00 -8.64 -3.33
N ARG A 76 17.08 -8.89 -4.08
CA ARG A 76 18.41 -9.21 -3.54
C ARG A 76 19.42 -8.10 -3.86
N ASP A 77 19.02 -6.85 -3.65
CA ASP A 77 19.87 -5.65 -3.74
C ASP A 77 20.29 -5.21 -5.16
N LEU A 78 19.47 -5.48 -6.20
CA LEU A 78 19.77 -5.07 -7.58
C LEU A 78 18.61 -4.31 -8.23
N ASN A 79 18.92 -3.14 -8.82
CA ASN A 79 17.94 -2.17 -9.33
C ASN A 79 18.03 -2.01 -10.87
N THR A 80 17.65 -3.02 -11.65
CA THR A 80 17.55 -2.95 -13.12
C THR A 80 16.23 -3.55 -13.64
N VAL A 81 15.75 -3.08 -14.80
CA VAL A 81 14.47 -3.51 -15.39
C VAL A 81 14.46 -4.97 -15.81
N GLU A 82 15.56 -5.46 -16.38
CA GLU A 82 15.71 -6.87 -16.77
C GLU A 82 15.55 -7.81 -15.57
N GLU A 83 16.12 -7.42 -14.42
CA GLU A 83 16.00 -8.17 -13.17
C GLU A 83 14.57 -8.08 -12.60
N TYR A 84 13.90 -6.93 -12.67
CA TYR A 84 12.52 -6.81 -12.20
C TYR A 84 11.58 -7.78 -12.91
N THR A 85 11.74 -7.93 -14.23
CA THR A 85 10.91 -8.84 -15.02
C THR A 85 11.22 -10.31 -14.72
N THR A 86 12.51 -10.68 -14.63
CA THR A 86 12.93 -12.07 -14.40
C THR A 86 12.67 -12.55 -12.96
N ARG A 87 12.60 -11.63 -11.99
CA ARG A 87 12.37 -11.92 -10.57
C ARG A 87 10.95 -11.68 -10.09
N LYS A 88 10.01 -11.45 -11.00
CA LYS A 88 8.59 -11.35 -10.67
C LYS A 88 8.14 -12.61 -9.93
N ILE A 89 7.71 -12.45 -8.69
CA ILE A 89 7.15 -13.52 -7.85
C ILE A 89 5.65 -13.66 -8.15
N SER A 90 4.93 -12.54 -8.10
CA SER A 90 3.48 -12.49 -8.25
C SER A 90 3.01 -11.10 -8.65
N SER A 91 1.91 -11.01 -9.40
CA SER A 91 1.16 -9.76 -9.55
C SER A 91 0.33 -9.46 -8.29
N LEU A 92 -0.05 -8.20 -8.10
CA LEU A 92 -1.11 -7.86 -7.14
C LEU A 92 -2.47 -8.38 -7.63
N PRO A 93 -3.42 -8.72 -6.73
CA PRO A 93 -3.32 -8.64 -5.27
C PRO A 93 -2.46 -9.75 -4.64
N VAL A 94 -1.86 -9.48 -3.47
CA VAL A 94 -0.99 -10.44 -2.75
C VAL A 94 -1.26 -10.48 -1.25
N GLU A 95 -1.16 -11.66 -0.64
CA GLU A 95 -1.23 -11.80 0.82
C GLU A 95 0.08 -11.33 1.47
N LEU A 96 -0.06 -10.39 2.42
CA LEU A 96 1.03 -9.86 3.21
C LEU A 96 1.15 -10.59 4.54
N LYS A 97 2.41 -10.80 4.96
CA LYS A 97 2.76 -11.22 6.31
C LYS A 97 3.36 -10.05 7.06
N LYS A 98 2.95 -9.94 8.33
CA LYS A 98 3.48 -8.93 9.24
C LYS A 98 5.01 -9.08 9.37
N ASP A 99 5.71 -7.95 9.43
CA ASP A 99 7.16 -7.83 9.60
C ASP A 99 8.00 -8.46 8.46
N GLU A 100 7.37 -8.88 7.36
CA GLU A 100 8.05 -9.37 6.15
C GLU A 100 8.33 -8.19 5.20
N ARG A 101 9.50 -8.18 4.56
CA ARG A 101 9.86 -7.12 3.62
C ARG A 101 9.37 -7.47 2.22
N TYR A 102 8.72 -6.51 1.57
CA TYR A 102 8.22 -6.62 0.21
C TYR A 102 8.86 -5.57 -0.67
N SER A 103 9.11 -5.92 -1.93
CA SER A 103 9.47 -4.98 -2.99
C SER A 103 8.45 -5.11 -4.11
N VAL A 104 7.70 -4.04 -4.36
CA VAL A 104 6.71 -3.96 -5.44
C VAL A 104 7.21 -3.04 -6.54
N VAL A 105 7.16 -3.50 -7.77
CA VAL A 105 7.46 -2.70 -8.97
C VAL A 105 6.15 -2.22 -9.57
N LEU A 106 6.02 -0.91 -9.73
CA LEU A 106 4.95 -0.23 -10.44
C LEU A 106 5.46 0.15 -11.83
N VAL A 107 4.67 -0.12 -12.86
CA VAL A 107 5.01 0.18 -14.25
C VAL A 107 3.97 1.16 -14.80
N SER A 108 4.42 2.25 -15.39
CA SER A 108 3.56 3.23 -16.07
C SER A 108 4.20 3.73 -17.37
N GLU A 109 3.39 4.27 -18.26
CA GLU A 109 3.86 5.10 -19.39
C GLU A 109 3.84 6.60 -19.08
N ASP A 110 3.31 6.98 -17.91
CA ASP A 110 3.27 8.38 -17.48
C ASP A 110 4.50 8.71 -16.62
N LYS A 111 5.23 9.75 -17.01
CA LYS A 111 6.37 10.29 -16.25
C LYS A 111 5.96 10.83 -14.88
N ALA A 112 4.69 11.19 -14.70
CA ALA A 112 4.14 11.67 -13.44
C ALA A 112 4.23 10.62 -12.32
N LEU A 113 4.51 9.34 -12.66
CA LEU A 113 4.86 8.30 -11.70
C LEU A 113 5.96 8.77 -10.72
N PHE A 114 6.92 9.58 -11.16
CA PHE A 114 8.03 10.07 -10.33
C PHE A 114 7.77 11.42 -9.67
N GLU A 115 6.71 12.12 -10.08
CA GLU A 115 6.47 13.51 -9.70
C GLU A 115 5.55 13.64 -8.47
N THR A 116 4.90 12.54 -8.07
CA THR A 116 3.93 12.56 -6.96
C THR A 116 4.60 12.31 -5.61
N GLY A 117 4.21 13.11 -4.61
CA GLY A 117 4.72 13.01 -3.23
C GLY A 117 3.96 12.03 -2.33
N GLU A 118 2.88 11.42 -2.82
CA GLU A 118 2.03 10.51 -2.04
C GLU A 118 1.90 9.17 -2.75
N ILE A 119 2.00 8.09 -1.97
CA ILE A 119 1.81 6.71 -2.41
C ILE A 119 0.77 6.05 -1.51
N ASP A 120 -0.33 5.60 -2.12
CA ASP A 120 -1.43 4.96 -1.42
C ASP A 120 -1.35 3.44 -1.53
N PHE A 121 -1.32 2.77 -0.38
CA PHE A 121 -1.42 1.33 -0.25
C PHE A 121 -2.87 0.97 0.02
N SER A 122 -3.56 0.44 -0.98
CA SER A 122 -4.92 -0.09 -0.84
C SER A 122 -4.86 -1.54 -0.42
N TYR A 123 -5.40 -1.86 0.76
CA TYR A 123 -5.32 -3.20 1.32
C TYR A 123 -6.62 -3.61 2.02
N LYS A 124 -6.77 -4.91 2.21
CA LYS A 124 -7.92 -5.51 2.86
C LYS A 124 -7.48 -6.36 4.04
N THR A 125 -8.10 -6.13 5.20
CA THR A 125 -7.92 -6.99 6.38
C THR A 125 -9.27 -7.50 6.86
N GLY A 126 -9.48 -8.81 6.75
CA GLY A 126 -10.81 -9.41 6.93
C GLY A 126 -11.83 -8.86 5.93
N SER A 127 -12.86 -8.16 6.42
CA SER A 127 -13.89 -7.52 5.59
C SER A 127 -13.71 -6.02 5.39
N LYS A 128 -12.64 -5.42 5.95
CA LYS A 128 -12.39 -3.98 5.87
C LYS A 128 -11.43 -3.69 4.74
N GLU A 129 -11.82 -2.76 3.86
CA GLU A 129 -10.94 -2.13 2.88
C GLU A 129 -10.39 -0.85 3.51
N LEU A 130 -9.08 -0.67 3.40
CA LEU A 130 -8.33 0.39 4.07
C LEU A 130 -7.30 0.95 3.09
N ILE A 131 -6.92 2.20 3.33
CA ILE A 131 -5.87 2.90 2.57
C ILE A 131 -4.87 3.43 3.58
N TYR A 132 -3.60 3.14 3.35
CA TYR A 132 -2.49 3.77 4.04
C TYR A 132 -1.74 4.67 3.05
N THR A 133 -1.59 5.95 3.39
CA THR A 133 -0.90 6.94 2.54
C THR A 133 0.50 7.18 3.09
N HIS A 134 1.50 6.99 2.22
CA HIS A 134 2.89 7.35 2.49
C HIS A 134 3.23 8.67 1.80
N GLU A 135 3.61 9.67 2.59
CA GLU A 135 4.22 10.92 2.10
C GLU A 135 5.73 10.71 1.90
N ARG A 136 6.22 11.10 0.71
CA ARG A 136 7.59 10.89 0.22
C ARG A 136 8.56 12.01 0.60
#